data_AF-A0A7S4NUT3-F1
#
_entry.id   AF-A0A7S4NUT3-F1
#
_cell.length_a   1.000
_cell.length_b   1.000
_cell.length_c   1.000
_cell.angle_alpha   90.00
_cell.angle_beta   90.00
_cell.angle_gamma   90.00
#
_symmetry.space_group_name_H-M   'P 1'
#
loop_
_entity.id
_entity.type
_entity.pdbx_description
1 polymer ?
#
loop_
_entity_poly.entity_id
_entity_poly.type
_entity_poly.pdbx_seq_one_letter_code
_entity_poly.pdbx_strand_id
1 'polypeptide(L)'
;VLLRYSVGNKICLIQELQMLRGDKKEENNNNKKNHFIAATTHLHWNPRSPHQEQQAKELISALSNQQQQQLPIILGGDFNSSPSSPCYHHLHQAGFHNLELSTHPDNKKTFTTHVPRSCQMKIPDARRVGRIGEREGEEVEEEAEVLLQNPVDVDHVFVKGVNWVEEGKEG
;
A
#
# COMPACT_ATOMS: atom_id res chain seq x y z
N VAL A 1 0.23 -15.27 -1.84
CA VAL A 1 1.67 -15.30 -1.53
C VAL A 1 1.99 -14.22 -0.51
N LEU A 2 2.66 -14.57 0.60
CA LEU A 2 3.11 -13.60 1.60
C LEU A 2 4.57 -13.25 1.33
N LEU A 3 4.84 -11.98 1.05
CA LEU A 3 6.19 -11.46 0.89
C LEU A 3 6.73 -10.97 2.24
N ARG A 4 7.93 -11.47 2.55
CA ARG A 4 8.76 -10.97 3.65
C ARG A 4 9.95 -10.27 3.02
N TYR A 5 10.25 -9.07 3.48
CA TYR A 5 11.45 -8.38 3.04
C TYR A 5 12.70 -8.97 3.69
N SER A 6 13.85 -8.56 3.16
CA SER A 6 15.19 -8.93 3.64
C SER A 6 15.39 -8.79 5.16
N VAL A 7 14.63 -7.91 5.81
CA VAL A 7 14.63 -7.67 7.27
C VAL A 7 13.72 -8.60 8.09
N GLY A 8 13.10 -9.62 7.48
CA GLY A 8 12.27 -10.63 8.16
C GLY A 8 10.83 -10.20 8.51
N ASN A 9 10.52 -8.90 8.38
CA ASN A 9 9.18 -8.36 8.59
C ASN A 9 8.25 -8.66 7.40
N LYS A 10 6.99 -8.99 7.71
CA LYS A 10 5.92 -9.21 6.72
C LYS A 10 5.49 -7.86 6.19
N ILE A 11 5.55 -7.64 4.88
CA ILE A 11 5.15 -6.34 4.35
C ILE A 11 4.13 -6.41 3.24
N CYS A 12 4.09 -7.46 2.40
CA CYS A 12 3.10 -7.50 1.32
C CYS A 12 2.33 -8.83 1.24
N LEU A 13 1.00 -8.74 1.20
CA LEU A 13 0.11 -9.86 0.88
C LEU A 13 -0.31 -9.73 -0.58
N ILE A 14 0.06 -10.72 -1.39
CA ILE A 14 -0.33 -10.81 -2.80
C ILE A 14 -1.37 -11.91 -2.94
N GLN A 15 -2.50 -11.60 -3.55
CA GLN A 15 -3.58 -12.53 -3.80
C GLN A 15 -4.09 -12.35 -5.23
N GLU A 16 -4.14 -13.43 -6.00
CA GLU A 16 -4.89 -13.44 -7.25
C GLU A 16 -6.39 -13.51 -6.90
N LEU A 17 -7.17 -12.62 -7.49
CA LEU A 17 -8.61 -12.49 -7.32
C LEU A 17 -9.31 -12.54 -8.68
N GLN A 18 -10.57 -12.98 -8.67
CA GLN A 18 -11.44 -13.00 -9.84
C GLN A 18 -12.60 -12.03 -9.62
N MET A 19 -12.85 -11.14 -10.58
CA MET A 19 -14.03 -10.30 -10.58
C MET A 19 -15.28 -11.15 -10.85
N LEU A 20 -16.24 -11.12 -9.93
CA LEU A 20 -17.57 -11.67 -10.16
C LEU A 20 -18.32 -10.71 -11.08
N ARG A 21 -18.51 -11.08 -12.35
CA ARG A 21 -19.46 -10.37 -13.21
C ARG A 21 -20.88 -10.77 -12.78
N GLY A 22 -21.75 -9.79 -12.59
CA GLY A 22 -23.16 -10.00 -12.27
C GLY A 22 -23.99 -10.57 -13.43
N ASP A 23 -23.35 -10.88 -14.55
CA ASP A 23 -24.02 -11.29 -15.77
C ASP A 23 -24.09 -12.82 -15.86
N LYS A 24 -25.32 -13.27 -16.12
CA LYS A 24 -25.81 -14.65 -16.26
C LYS A 24 -24.77 -15.64 -16.80
N LYS A 25 -24.70 -16.80 -16.14
CA LYS A 25 -23.96 -18.03 -16.50
C LYS A 25 -23.80 -18.24 -18.01
N GLU A 26 -22.74 -17.69 -18.59
CA GLU A 26 -22.13 -18.25 -19.80
C GLU A 26 -20.81 -18.87 -19.37
N GLU A 27 -20.86 -20.18 -19.10
CA GLU A 27 -19.70 -21.01 -18.81
C GLU A 27 -18.86 -21.18 -20.08
N ASN A 28 -18.11 -20.14 -20.46
CA ASN A 28 -17.09 -20.24 -21.49
C ASN A 28 -15.71 -20.41 -20.82
N ASN A 29 -15.03 -21.50 -21.18
CA ASN A 29 -13.78 -21.98 -20.58
C ASN A 29 -12.53 -21.08 -20.78
N ASN A 30 -12.67 -19.87 -21.33
CA ASN A 30 -11.57 -18.90 -21.52
C ASN A 30 -11.58 -17.76 -20.48
N ASN A 31 -11.92 -18.07 -19.24
CA ASN A 31 -12.35 -17.11 -18.21
C ASN A 31 -11.22 -16.31 -17.50
N LYS A 32 -9.99 -16.30 -18.03
CA LYS A 32 -8.89 -15.50 -17.45
C LYS A 32 -9.08 -13.98 -17.58
N LYS A 33 -10.01 -13.52 -18.43
CA LYS A 33 -10.28 -12.10 -18.68
C LYS A 33 -10.79 -11.30 -17.46
N ASN A 34 -11.09 -11.97 -16.35
CA ASN A 34 -11.63 -11.34 -15.13
C ASN A 34 -10.70 -11.48 -13.92
N HIS A 35 -9.45 -11.92 -14.10
CA HIS A 35 -8.51 -12.10 -13.00
C HIS A 35 -7.61 -10.87 -12.83
N PHE A 36 -7.21 -10.58 -11.61
CA PHE A 36 -6.27 -9.52 -11.27
C PHE A 36 -5.49 -9.90 -10.01
N ILE A 37 -4.33 -9.26 -9.83
CA ILE A 37 -3.54 -9.39 -8.61
C ILE A 37 -3.91 -8.26 -7.66
N ALA A 38 -4.39 -8.59 -6.48
CA ALA A 38 -4.51 -7.66 -5.37
C ALA A 38 -3.29 -7.79 -4.46
N ALA A 39 -2.59 -6.68 -4.25
CA ALA A 39 -1.48 -6.57 -3.34
C ALA A 39 -1.80 -5.53 -2.26
N THR A 40 -1.51 -5.85 -1.00
CA THR A 40 -1.59 -4.87 0.09
C THR A 40 -0.27 -4.79 0.83
N THR A 41 0.19 -3.58 1.16
CA THR A 41 1.48 -3.34 1.81
C THR A 41 1.40 -2.40 3.02
N HIS A 42 2.39 -2.47 3.90
CA HIS A 42 2.65 -1.47 4.95
C HIS A 42 4.16 -1.20 5.06
N LEU A 43 4.64 -0.15 4.40
CA LEU A 43 6.06 0.19 4.37
C LEU A 43 6.54 0.82 5.69
N HIS A 44 7.85 0.83 5.88
CA HIS A 44 8.48 1.43 7.05
C HIS A 44 7.99 2.87 7.27
N TRP A 45 7.58 3.17 8.51
CA TRP A 45 6.94 4.44 8.87
C TRP A 45 7.88 5.65 8.81
N ASN A 46 9.17 5.48 9.10
CA ASN A 46 10.14 6.58 9.09
C ASN A 46 10.61 6.86 7.66
N PRO A 47 10.27 8.02 7.06
CA PRO A 47 10.63 8.36 5.68
C PRO A 47 12.13 8.64 5.49
N ARG A 48 12.86 8.92 6.58
CA ARG A 48 14.33 9.10 6.54
C ARG A 48 15.09 7.77 6.64
N SER A 49 14.39 6.68 6.97
CA SER A 49 15.03 5.37 7.06
C SER A 49 15.31 4.84 5.64
N PRO A 50 16.52 4.32 5.36
CA PRO A 50 16.82 3.69 4.08
C PRO A 50 15.95 2.45 3.83
N HIS A 51 15.34 1.89 4.88
CA HIS A 51 14.46 0.75 4.78
C HIS A 51 13.22 1.04 3.95
N GLN A 52 12.62 2.24 4.02
CA GLN A 52 11.39 2.52 3.27
C GLN A 52 11.62 2.39 1.75
N GLU A 53 12.70 2.98 1.24
CA GLU A 53 13.05 2.91 -0.18
C GLU A 53 13.45 1.49 -0.60
N GLN A 54 14.24 0.79 0.21
CA GLN A 54 14.62 -0.59 -0.04
C GLN A 54 13.38 -1.50 -0.15
N GLN A 55 12.46 -1.36 0.78
CA GLN A 55 11.20 -2.10 0.83
C GLN A 55 10.32 -1.84 -0.40
N ALA A 56 10.25 -0.58 -0.86
CA ALA A 56 9.55 -0.24 -2.10
C ALA A 56 10.17 -0.94 -3.32
N LYS A 57 11.50 -0.98 -3.42
CA LYS A 57 12.20 -1.69 -4.51
C LYS A 57 11.96 -3.20 -4.46
N GLU A 58 12.02 -3.80 -3.27
CA GLU A 58 11.71 -5.22 -3.06
C GLU A 58 10.25 -5.54 -3.43
N LEU A 59 9.29 -4.66 -3.09
CA LEU A 59 7.88 -4.76 -3.50
C LEU A 59 7.73 -4.78 -5.01
N ILE A 60 8.32 -3.79 -5.69
CA ILE A 60 8.25 -3.63 -7.14
C ILE A 60 8.84 -4.85 -7.85
N SER A 61 9.99 -5.34 -7.39
CA SER A 61 10.63 -6.53 -7.93
C SER A 61 9.71 -7.75 -7.81
N ALA A 62 9.12 -7.96 -6.63
CA ALA A 62 8.24 -9.09 -6.39
C ALA A 62 6.94 -9.02 -7.22
N LEU A 63 6.35 -7.84 -7.39
CA LEU A 63 5.18 -7.64 -8.24
C LEU A 63 5.51 -7.77 -9.74
N SER A 64 6.70 -7.35 -10.16
CA SER A 64 7.16 -7.51 -11.55
C SER A 64 7.28 -8.99 -11.94
N ASN A 65 7.67 -9.86 -11.00
CA ASN A 65 7.65 -11.31 -11.22
C ASN A 65 6.23 -11.85 -11.44
N GLN A 66 5.20 -11.26 -10.81
CA GLN A 66 3.79 -11.64 -11.03
C GLN A 66 3.28 -11.15 -12.38
N GLN A 67 3.83 -10.05 -12.91
CA GLN A 67 3.42 -9.48 -14.19
C GLN A 67 3.69 -10.42 -15.39
N GLN A 68 4.53 -11.45 -15.22
CA GLN A 68 4.69 -12.53 -16.21
C GLN A 68 3.36 -13.22 -16.57
N GLN A 69 2.37 -13.19 -15.66
CA GLN A 69 1.03 -13.72 -15.90
C GLN A 69 0.13 -12.79 -16.73
N GLN A 70 0.61 -11.59 -17.08
CA GLN A 70 -0.16 -10.55 -17.78
C GLN A 70 -1.50 -10.24 -17.10
N LEU A 71 -1.51 -10.24 -15.77
CA LEU A 71 -2.67 -9.84 -14.97
C LEU A 71 -2.52 -8.38 -14.52
N PRO A 72 -3.60 -7.58 -14.54
CA PRO A 72 -3.61 -6.27 -13.90
C PRO A 72 -3.26 -6.38 -12.42
N ILE A 73 -2.55 -5.39 -11.89
CA ILE A 73 -2.18 -5.35 -10.47
C ILE A 73 -2.85 -4.15 -9.82
N ILE A 74 -3.61 -4.40 -8.75
CA ILE A 74 -4.12 -3.40 -7.82
C ILE A 74 -3.24 -3.49 -6.57
N LEU A 75 -2.57 -2.40 -6.24
CA LEU A 75 -1.67 -2.30 -5.10
C LEU A 75 -2.20 -1.23 -4.15
N GLY A 76 -2.62 -1.61 -2.96
CA GLY A 76 -3.08 -0.68 -1.91
C GLY A 76 -2.28 -0.78 -0.62
N GLY A 77 -2.51 0.16 0.29
CA GLY A 77 -2.03 0.07 1.67
C GLY A 77 -1.29 1.32 2.14
N ASP A 78 -0.61 1.20 3.27
CA ASP A 78 0.08 2.29 3.93
C ASP A 78 1.54 2.35 3.46
N PHE A 79 1.83 3.31 2.59
CA PHE A 79 3.20 3.52 2.08
C PHE A 79 4.03 4.39 3.01
N ASN A 80 3.44 5.04 4.02
CA ASN A 80 4.09 6.02 4.89
C ASN A 80 4.93 7.05 4.12
N SER A 81 4.48 7.44 2.93
CA SER A 81 5.28 8.21 1.99
C SER A 81 4.42 9.19 1.21
N SER A 82 4.89 10.43 1.06
CA SER A 82 4.19 11.46 0.29
C SER A 82 4.45 11.29 -1.22
N PRO A 83 3.67 11.97 -2.09
CA PRO A 83 3.92 12.00 -3.53
C PRO A 83 5.31 12.51 -3.96
N SER A 84 5.98 13.29 -3.10
CA SER A 84 7.35 13.79 -3.33
C SER A 84 8.44 12.83 -2.83
N SER A 85 8.07 11.69 -2.24
CA SER A 85 9.02 10.73 -1.67
C SER A 85 9.71 9.90 -2.77
N PRO A 86 10.96 9.44 -2.55
CA PRO A 86 11.61 8.49 -3.45
C PRO A 86 10.81 7.20 -3.66
N CYS A 87 10.15 6.70 -2.62
CA CYS A 87 9.28 5.51 -2.68
C CYS A 87 8.18 5.68 -3.75
N TYR A 88 7.48 6.81 -3.71
CA TYR A 88 6.42 7.12 -4.67
C TYR A 88 6.97 7.21 -6.10
N HIS A 89 8.13 7.84 -6.28
CA HIS A 89 8.79 7.92 -7.59
C HIS A 89 9.15 6.54 -8.15
N HIS A 90 9.67 5.62 -7.33
CA HIS A 90 9.97 4.24 -7.76
C HIS A 90 8.71 3.51 -8.25
N LEU A 91 7.59 3.64 -7.53
CA LEU A 91 6.31 3.04 -7.95
C LEU A 91 5.86 3.61 -9.30
N HIS A 92 5.89 4.93 -9.45
CA HIS A 92 5.50 5.59 -10.69
C HIS A 92 6.40 5.18 -11.88
N GLN A 93 7.71 5.14 -11.69
CA GLN A 93 8.68 4.68 -12.69
C GLN A 93 8.47 3.21 -13.08
N ALA A 94 8.00 2.39 -12.14
CA ALA A 94 7.63 1.00 -12.39
C ALA A 94 6.27 0.86 -13.11
N GLY A 95 5.61 1.96 -13.50
CA GLY A 95 4.34 1.97 -14.24
C GLY A 95 3.10 1.83 -13.36
N PHE A 96 3.22 2.07 -12.04
CA PHE A 96 2.06 2.17 -11.16
C PHE A 96 1.46 3.57 -11.23
N HIS A 97 0.16 3.66 -11.48
CA HIS A 97 -0.59 4.90 -11.51
C HIS A 97 -1.43 5.04 -10.25
N ASN A 98 -1.37 6.20 -9.60
CA ASN A 98 -2.22 6.49 -8.45
C ASN A 98 -3.65 6.80 -8.92
N LEU A 99 -4.62 6.00 -8.46
CA LEU A 99 -6.02 6.16 -8.85
C LEU A 99 -6.62 7.48 -8.36
N GLU A 100 -6.20 7.98 -7.20
CA GLU A 100 -6.72 9.22 -6.64
C GLU A 100 -6.37 10.45 -7.49
N LEU A 101 -5.23 10.42 -8.16
CA LEU A 101 -4.82 11.48 -9.08
C LEU A 101 -5.57 11.41 -10.43
N SER A 102 -6.09 10.24 -10.79
CA SER A 102 -6.81 10.02 -12.05
C SER A 102 -8.31 10.23 -11.96
N THR A 103 -8.87 10.25 -10.74
CA THR A 103 -10.30 10.42 -10.53
C THR A 103 -10.70 11.88 -10.67
N HIS A 104 -11.78 12.14 -11.42
CA HIS A 104 -12.38 13.48 -11.54
C HIS A 104 -12.61 14.06 -10.13
N PRO A 105 -12.34 15.35 -9.88
CA PRO A 105 -12.52 15.96 -8.55
C PRO A 105 -13.93 15.72 -7.98
N ASP A 106 -14.97 15.71 -8.82
CA ASP A 106 -16.34 15.42 -8.39
C ASP A 106 -16.57 13.96 -7.96
N ASN A 107 -15.70 13.03 -8.39
CA ASN A 107 -15.71 11.62 -8.02
C ASN A 107 -14.80 11.33 -6.82
N LYS A 108 -14.13 12.35 -6.26
CA LYS A 108 -13.51 12.23 -4.94
C LYS A 108 -14.64 12.11 -3.92
N LYS A 109 -15.17 10.90 -3.79
CA LYS A 109 -15.77 10.50 -2.52
C LYS A 109 -14.63 10.69 -1.52
N THR A 110 -14.76 11.70 -0.66
CA THR A 110 -14.01 11.73 0.57
C THR A 110 -14.30 10.39 1.22
N PHE A 111 -13.39 9.43 1.10
CA PHE A 111 -13.33 8.36 2.07
C PHE A 111 -13.22 9.15 3.36
N THR A 112 -14.31 9.20 4.12
CA THR A 112 -14.25 9.66 5.49
C THR A 112 -13.35 8.62 6.13
N THR A 113 -12.06 8.90 6.13
CA THR A 113 -11.13 8.30 7.05
C THR A 113 -11.81 8.53 8.38
N HIS A 114 -12.39 7.48 8.94
CA HIS A 114 -12.81 7.49 10.33
C HIS A 114 -11.50 7.56 11.11
N VAL A 115 -10.86 8.73 11.08
CA VAL A 115 -9.87 9.13 12.06
C VAL A 115 -10.68 9.11 13.34
N PRO A 116 -10.40 8.20 14.29
CA PRO A 116 -11.03 8.27 15.59
C PRO A 116 -10.78 9.69 16.09
N ARG A 117 -11.82 10.51 16.25
CA ARG A 117 -11.72 11.95 16.56
C ARG A 117 -11.27 12.24 18.00
N SER A 118 -10.41 11.39 18.53
CA SER A 118 -9.80 11.57 19.84
C SER A 118 -8.52 10.76 19.86
N CYS A 119 -7.42 11.39 20.28
CA CYS A 119 -6.36 10.69 20.97
C CYS A 119 -6.95 10.02 22.23
N GLN A 120 -7.73 8.95 22.06
CA GLN A 120 -7.74 7.97 23.12
C GLN A 120 -6.32 7.43 23.12
N MET A 121 -5.59 7.76 24.19
CA MET A 121 -4.33 7.08 24.49
C MET A 121 -4.58 5.61 24.21
N LYS A 122 -3.90 5.05 23.20
CA LYS A 122 -3.89 3.60 23.01
C LYS A 122 -3.43 3.08 24.36
N ILE A 123 -4.31 2.40 25.09
CA ILE A 123 -3.95 1.76 26.35
C ILE A 123 -2.69 0.96 26.01
N PRO A 124 -1.51 1.32 26.55
CA PRO A 124 -0.29 0.62 26.22
C PRO A 124 -0.58 -0.86 26.48
N ASP A 125 -0.29 -1.73 25.50
CA ASP A 125 -0.50 -3.18 25.64
C ASP A 125 -0.06 -3.56 27.05
N ALA A 126 -0.96 -4.12 27.87
CA ALA A 126 -0.69 -4.37 29.29
C ALA A 126 0.57 -5.24 29.49
N ARG A 127 1.00 -5.96 28.44
CA ARG A 127 2.27 -6.70 28.40
C ARG A 127 3.52 -5.83 28.33
N ARG A 128 3.41 -4.57 27.92
CA ARG A 128 4.51 -3.59 27.85
C ARG A 128 4.79 -2.91 29.20
N VAL A 129 3.81 -2.90 30.10
CA VAL A 129 3.91 -2.24 31.42
C VAL A 129 4.63 -3.11 32.45
N GLY A 130 4.86 -4.40 32.17
CA GLY A 130 5.46 -5.35 33.11
C GLY A 130 6.99 -5.30 33.26
N ARG A 131 7.72 -4.34 32.67
CA ARG A 131 9.20 -4.25 32.80
C ARG A 131 9.74 -2.82 32.96
N ILE A 132 8.97 -1.91 33.51
CA ILE A 132 9.54 -0.66 34.06
C ILE A 132 9.91 -0.95 35.51
N GLY A 133 10.96 -1.75 35.68
CA GLY A 133 11.72 -1.77 36.92
C GLY A 133 12.66 -0.57 36.89
N GLU A 134 12.42 0.39 37.77
CA GLU A 134 13.44 1.20 38.45
C GLU A 134 14.65 1.60 37.60
N ARG A 135 14.47 2.55 36.68
CA ARG A 135 15.57 3.44 36.26
C ARG A 135 15.17 4.85 36.64
N GLU A 136 15.58 5.26 37.83
CA GLU A 136 15.59 6.66 38.24
C GLU A 136 16.74 7.36 37.51
N GLY A 137 16.43 8.47 36.82
CA GLY A 137 17.41 9.46 36.39
C GLY A 137 18.06 9.23 35.02
N GLU A 138 17.34 9.52 33.94
CA GLU A 138 17.99 10.05 32.73
C GLU A 138 16.97 10.88 31.94
N GLU A 139 17.30 12.16 31.72
CA GLU A 139 16.49 13.14 31.00
C GLU A 139 16.37 12.72 29.52
N VAL A 140 15.16 12.38 29.09
CA VAL A 140 14.83 12.10 27.68
C VAL A 140 13.68 13.03 27.28
N GLU A 141 13.98 14.32 27.07
CA GLU A 141 12.96 15.31 26.68
C GLU A 141 13.01 15.79 25.21
N GLU A 142 13.98 15.40 24.38
CA GLU A 142 14.17 16.11 23.09
C GLU A 142 13.66 15.43 21.80
N GLU A 143 13.24 14.16 21.79
CA GLU A 143 12.87 13.49 20.51
C GLU A 143 11.37 13.48 20.17
N ALA A 144 10.48 13.94 21.07
CA ALA A 144 9.03 13.85 20.84
C ALA A 144 8.45 14.98 19.97
N GLU A 145 9.14 16.10 19.81
CA GLU A 145 8.55 17.32 19.23
C GLU A 145 8.61 17.37 17.68
N VAL A 146 9.45 16.54 17.05
CA VAL A 146 9.64 16.55 15.57
C VAL A 146 8.54 15.78 14.83
N LEU A 147 7.72 14.98 15.50
CA LEU A 147 6.73 14.08 14.88
C LEU A 147 5.36 14.73 14.56
N LEU A 148 5.12 15.98 14.98
CA LEU A 148 3.78 16.60 14.91
C LEU A 148 3.53 17.55 13.73
N GLN A 149 4.53 17.81 12.86
CA GLN A 149 4.42 18.89 11.86
C GLN A 149 4.17 18.46 10.40
N ASN A 150 4.10 17.17 10.09
CA ASN A 150 3.77 16.74 8.72
C ASN A 150 2.51 15.86 8.74
N PRO A 151 1.40 16.26 8.09
CA PRO A 151 0.28 15.34 7.91
C PRO A 151 0.79 14.13 7.12
N VAL A 152 0.76 12.96 7.74
CA VAL A 152 1.01 11.70 7.04
C VAL A 152 -0.24 11.44 6.22
N ASP A 153 -0.13 11.61 4.89
CA ASP A 153 -1.20 11.27 3.97
C ASP A 153 -1.50 9.77 4.07
N VAL A 154 -2.81 9.47 4.10
CA VAL A 154 -3.37 8.16 4.40
C VAL A 154 -3.63 7.38 3.10
N ASP A 155 -3.34 6.08 3.13
CA ASP A 155 -3.74 5.02 2.18
C ASP A 155 -3.76 5.39 0.69
N HIS A 156 -2.68 5.05 -0.03
CA HIS A 156 -2.66 5.17 -1.49
C HIS A 156 -3.11 3.88 -2.17
N VAL A 157 -3.86 4.03 -3.27
CA VAL A 157 -4.19 2.92 -4.17
C VAL A 157 -3.58 3.17 -5.54
N PHE A 158 -2.71 2.25 -5.94
CA PHE A 158 -2.04 2.22 -7.22
C PHE A 158 -2.61 1.11 -8.09
N VAL A 159 -2.70 1.38 -9.40
CA VAL A 159 -3.03 0.38 -10.40
C VAL A 159 -1.94 0.36 -11.46
N LYS A 160 -1.52 -0.85 -11.81
CA LYS A 160 -0.66 -1.12 -12.95
C LYS A 160 -1.46 -1.93 -13.96
N GLY A 161 -1.84 -1.24 -15.04
CA GLY A 161 -2.51 -1.88 -16.16
C GLY A 161 -1.52 -2.73 -16.96
N VAL A 162 -2.00 -3.86 -17.44
CA VAL A 162 -1.50 -4.39 -18.72
C VAL A 162 -2.15 -3.51 -19.77
N ASN A 163 -1.45 -3.11 -20.83
CA ASN A 163 -2.08 -2.39 -21.94
C ASN A 163 -3.36 -3.14 -22.30
N TRP A 164 -4.51 -2.57 -21.93
CA TRP A 164 -5.77 -3.02 -22.47
C TRP A 164 -5.68 -2.54 -23.90
N VAL A 165 -5.19 -3.42 -24.77
CA VAL A 165 -5.50 -3.30 -26.18
C VAL A 165 -7.01 -3.37 -26.17
N GLU A 166 -7.65 -2.20 -26.23
CA GLU A 166 -9.03 -2.15 -26.65
C GLU A 166 -8.97 -2.85 -28.01
N GLU A 167 -9.43 -4.10 -28.06
CA GLU A 167 -9.76 -4.78 -29.31
C GLU A 167 -10.89 -3.95 -29.91
N GLY A 168 -10.50 -2.80 -30.46
CA GLY A 168 -11.32 -1.91 -31.22
C GLY A 168 -11.73 -2.71 -32.43
N LYS A 169 -13.05 -2.86 -32.55
CA LYS A 169 -13.74 -3.21 -33.78
C LYS A 169 -13.14 -2.37 -34.91
N GLU A 170 -12.20 -2.92 -35.67
CA GLU A 170 -11.96 -2.44 -37.02
C GLU A 170 -13.27 -2.67 -37.77
N GLY A 171 -13.92 -1.56 -38.12
CA GLY A 171 -15.13 -1.53 -38.95
C GLY A 171 -14.80 -1.76 -40.41
#